data_AF-A0A5K0Z1G6-F1
#
_entry.id   AF-A0A5K0Z1G6-F1
#
_cell.length_a   1.000
_cell.length_b   1.000
_cell.length_c   1.000
_cell.angle_alpha   90.00
_cell.angle_beta   90.00
_cell.angle_gamma   90.00
#
_symmetry.space_group_name_H-M   'P 1'
#
loop_
_entity.id
_entity.type
_entity.pdbx_description
1 polymer ?
#
loop_
_entity_poly.entity_id
_entity_poly.type
_entity_poly.pdbx_seq_one_letter_code
_entity_poly.pdbx_strand_id
1 'polypeptide(L)' 'LGTPRERKGPLPGVKGRARLRTEESFYENPFPECICKTGHTHMA' A
#
# COMPACT_ATOMS: atom_id res chain seq x y z
N LEU A 1 1.74 8.11 -11.29
CA LEU A 1 0.70 7.07 -11.49
C LEU A 1 1.41 5.73 -11.49
N GLY A 2 1.06 4.84 -10.55
CA GLY A 2 1.84 3.65 -10.22
C GLY A 2 2.09 2.76 -11.43
N THR A 3 3.35 2.48 -11.71
CA THR A 3 3.74 1.51 -12.73
C THR A 3 3.28 0.12 -12.29
N PRO A 4 2.78 -0.73 -13.21
CA PRO A 4 2.53 -2.14 -12.90
C PRO A 4 3.83 -2.74 -12.36
N ARG A 5 3.81 -3.21 -11.12
CA ARG A 5 4.96 -3.84 -10.47
C ARG A 5 4.76 -5.35 -10.51
N GLU A 6 5.81 -6.09 -10.89
CA GLU A 6 5.86 -7.54 -10.72
C GLU A 6 5.67 -7.87 -9.24
N ARG A 7 4.55 -8.49 -8.87
CA ARG A 7 4.18 -8.77 -7.48
C ARG A 7 4.76 -10.09 -7.04
N LYS A 8 5.49 -10.10 -5.92
CA LYS A 8 5.85 -11.35 -5.26
C LYS A 8 4.64 -11.92 -4.52
N GLY A 9 4.39 -13.19 -4.78
CA GLY A 9 3.41 -13.97 -4.04
C GLY A 9 3.77 -14.14 -2.56
N PRO A 10 2.88 -14.74 -1.76
CA PRO A 10 3.15 -15.08 -0.38
C PRO A 10 4.31 -16.08 -0.25
N LEU A 11 4.89 -16.16 0.95
CA LEU A 11 5.92 -17.16 1.24
C LEU A 11 5.39 -18.59 1.02
N PRO A 12 6.23 -19.52 0.51
CA PRO A 12 5.84 -20.91 0.30
C PRO A 12 5.26 -21.54 1.56
N GLY A 13 4.16 -22.28 1.43
CA GLY A 13 3.50 -22.97 2.53
C GLY A 13 2.58 -22.10 3.40
N VAL A 14 2.57 -20.77 3.22
CA VAL A 14 1.71 -19.86 3.99
C VAL A 14 0.31 -19.77 3.39
N LYS A 15 -0.73 -19.98 4.21
CA LYS A 15 -2.14 -20.04 3.80
C LYS A 15 -3.04 -19.10 4.61
N GLY A 16 -4.28 -18.92 4.14
CA GLY A 16 -5.32 -18.17 4.85
C GLY A 16 -4.93 -16.72 5.14
N ARG A 17 -5.21 -16.25 6.36
CA ARG A 17 -4.90 -14.86 6.79
C ARG A 17 -3.39 -14.58 6.91
N ALA A 18 -2.57 -15.60 7.13
CA ALA A 18 -1.12 -15.44 7.18
C ALA A 18 -0.56 -15.09 5.79
N ARG A 19 -1.20 -15.60 4.73
CA ARG A 19 -0.83 -15.35 3.32
C ARG A 19 -0.81 -13.85 3.01
N LEU A 20 -1.90 -13.17 3.36
CA LEU A 20 -2.11 -11.75 3.10
C LEU A 20 -1.08 -10.85 3.80
N ARG A 21 -0.51 -11.31 4.91
CA ARG A 21 0.54 -10.57 5.64
C ARG A 21 1.90 -10.67 4.98
N THR A 22 2.14 -11.73 4.22
CA THR A 22 3.43 -12.02 3.58
C THR A 22 3.44 -11.70 2.08
N GLU A 23 2.27 -11.54 1.47
CA GLU A 23 2.13 -11.18 0.07
C GLU A 23 2.38 -9.67 -0.11
N GLU A 24 3.07 -9.29 -1.19
CA GLU A 24 3.25 -7.87 -1.50
C GLU A 24 1.91 -7.21 -1.87
N SER A 25 1.72 -5.97 -1.42
CA SER A 25 0.54 -5.17 -1.76
C SER A 25 0.44 -4.97 -3.27
N PHE A 26 -0.78 -5.08 -3.82
CA PHE A 26 -1.03 -4.82 -5.24
C PHE A 26 -0.82 -3.36 -5.62
N TYR A 27 -1.07 -2.45 -4.68
CA TYR A 27 -0.94 -1.02 -4.86
C TYR A 27 -0.16 -0.45 -3.69
N GLU A 28 0.89 0.30 -3.99
CA GLU A 28 1.59 1.11 -2.99
C GLU A 28 0.86 2.44 -2.88
N ASN A 29 0.55 2.86 -1.66
CA ASN A 29 0.01 4.18 -1.41
C ASN A 29 1.07 5.23 -1.81
N PRO A 30 0.83 6.05 -2.86
CA PRO A 30 1.80 7.04 -3.32
C PRO A 30 1.98 8.18 -2.32
N PHE A 31 1.11 8.30 -1.32
CA PHE A 31 1.18 9.28 -0.25
C PHE A 31 1.31 8.56 1.10
N PRO A 32 2.49 8.01 1.43
CA PRO A 32 2.72 7.37 2.72
C PRO A 32 2.57 8.36 3.89
N GLU A 33 2.74 9.65 3.62
CA GLU A 33 2.55 10.73 4.57
C GLU A 33 1.09 11.23 4.60
N CYS A 34 0.64 11.73 5.76
CA CYS A 34 -0.70 12.30 5.87
C CYS A 34 -0.81 13.62 5.10
N ILE A 35 -1.60 13.62 4.02
CA ILE A 35 -1.95 14.83 3.25
C ILE A 35 -2.94 15.75 3.99
N CYS A 36 -3.44 15.32 5.15
CA CYS A 36 -4.32 16.13 6.00
C CYS A 36 -3.65 17.42 6.50
N LYS A 37 -2.32 17.44 6.62
CA LYS A 37 -1.56 18.58 7.14
C LYS A 37 -1.28 19.66 6.11
N THR A 38 -1.38 19.34 4.82
CA THR A 38 -1.15 20.28 3.71
C THR A 38 -2.42 21.01 3.26
N GLY A 39 -3.58 20.64 3.80
CA GLY A 39 -4.89 21.21 3.43
C GLY A 39 -5.50 22.21 4.42
N HIS A 40 -4.83 22.56 5.53
CA HIS A 40 -5.34 23.47 6.55
C HIS A 40 -4.75 24.89 6.49
N THR A 41 -4.42 25.37 5.29
CA THR A 41 -4.27 26.80 5.01
C THR A 41 -5.13 27.14 3.79
N HIS A 42 -6.18 27.93 4.01
CA HIS A 42 -7.22 28.39 3.08
C HIS A 42 -8.32 27.37 2.70
N MET A 43 -9.40 27.33 3.49
CA MET A 43 -10.65 28.06 3.19
C MET A 43 -11.48 28.15 4.49
N ALA A 44 -11.73 29.40 4.91
CA ALA A 44 -12.47 29.87 6.10
C ALA A 44 -11.78 29.71 7.46
#